data_AF-A0A7S0HI36-F1
#
_entry.id   AF-A0A7S0HI36-F1
#
_cell.length_a   1.000
_cell.length_b   1.000
_cell.length_c   1.000
_cell.angle_alpha   90.00
_cell.angle_beta   90.00
_cell.angle_gamma   90.00
#
_symmetry.space_group_name_H-M   'P 1'
#
loop_
_entity.id
_entity.type
_entity.pdbx_description
1 polymer ?
#
loop_
_entity_poly.entity_id
_entity_poly.type
_entity_poly.pdbx_seq_one_letter_code
_entity_poly.pdbx_strand_id
1 'polypeptide(L)'
;LSQLLSPALTAYEAERVYGSAAGLADFQHSIRNAVPDDFSFKGFPIQFCHLSAPRMLEDLLRAKAAAEIVSLQGGVDRVRFAVRSHVVVYPERVCAVWVMLAVVYARLED
;
A
#
# COMPACT_ATOMS: atom_id res chain seq x y z
N LEU A 1 9.22 -3.22 -5.93
CA LEU A 1 8.01 -3.34 -5.09
C LEU A 1 7.17 -2.07 -5.09
N SER A 2 7.69 -0.88 -4.76
CA SER A 2 6.89 0.37 -4.75
C SER A 2 6.21 0.71 -6.08
N GLN A 3 6.85 0.45 -7.22
CA GLN A 3 6.25 0.67 -8.55
C GLN A 3 5.03 -0.22 -8.82
N LEU A 4 5.00 -1.42 -8.25
CA LEU A 4 3.87 -2.35 -8.37
C LEU A 4 2.63 -1.84 -7.62
N LEU A 5 2.81 -0.95 -6.64
CA LEU A 5 1.70 -0.37 -5.87
C LEU A 5 1.00 0.79 -6.61
N SER A 6 1.67 1.41 -7.59
CA SER A 6 1.11 2.53 -8.36
C SER A 6 -0.25 2.20 -9.01
N PRO A 7 -0.41 1.09 -9.77
CA PRO A 7 -1.71 0.77 -10.38
C PRO A 7 -2.81 0.53 -9.33
N ALA A 8 -2.47 0.02 -8.14
CA ALA A 8 -3.43 -0.16 -7.06
C ALA A 8 -3.97 1.20 -6.58
N LEU A 9 -3.10 2.18 -6.34
CA LEU A 9 -3.52 3.51 -5.90
C LEU A 9 -4.34 4.25 -6.96
N THR A 10 -4.01 4.07 -8.24
CA THR A 10 -4.83 4.62 -9.34
C THR A 10 -6.20 3.94 -9.40
N ALA A 11 -6.27 2.62 -9.26
CA ALA A 11 -7.52 1.88 -9.27
C ALA A 11 -8.43 2.26 -8.08
N TYR A 12 -7.86 2.43 -6.89
CA TYR A 12 -8.63 2.86 -5.72
C TYR A 12 -9.22 4.27 -5.87
N GLU A 13 -8.50 5.18 -6.52
CA GLU A 13 -9.06 6.49 -6.85
C GLU A 13 -10.17 6.37 -7.91
N ALA A 14 -9.93 5.60 -8.98
CA ALA A 14 -10.94 5.40 -10.01
C ALA A 14 -12.22 4.76 -9.46
N GLU A 15 -12.09 3.84 -8.51
CA GLU A 15 -13.22 3.23 -7.81
C GLU A 15 -13.97 4.27 -6.96
N ARG A 16 -13.25 5.13 -6.24
CA ARG A 16 -13.87 6.20 -5.45
C ARG A 16 -14.59 7.26 -6.28
N VAL A 17 -14.02 7.66 -7.41
CA VAL A 17 -14.57 8.75 -8.23
C VAL A 17 -15.63 8.25 -9.21
N TYR A 18 -15.39 7.09 -9.83
CA TYR A 18 -16.21 6.60 -10.95
C TYR A 18 -16.92 5.27 -10.65
N GLY A 19 -16.71 4.66 -9.46
CA GLY A 19 -17.28 3.35 -9.13
C GLY A 19 -16.65 2.19 -9.91
N SER A 20 -15.48 2.39 -10.53
CA SER A 20 -14.79 1.38 -11.34
C SER A 20 -13.43 1.01 -10.75
N ALA A 21 -13.28 -0.25 -10.36
CA ALA A 21 -12.02 -0.81 -9.88
C ALA A 21 -11.13 -1.39 -11.01
N ALA A 22 -11.24 -0.83 -12.22
CA ALA A 22 -10.43 -1.25 -13.36
C ALA A 22 -8.93 -1.14 -13.03
N GLY A 23 -8.18 -2.22 -13.24
CA GLY A 23 -6.74 -2.31 -12.94
C GLY A 23 -6.38 -2.99 -11.61
N LEU A 24 -7.34 -3.25 -10.70
CA LEU A 24 -7.05 -3.99 -9.47
C LEU A 24 -6.71 -5.46 -9.75
N ALA A 25 -7.36 -6.07 -10.74
CA ALA A 25 -7.06 -7.45 -11.17
C ALA A 25 -5.63 -7.57 -11.73
N ASP A 26 -5.22 -6.60 -12.56
CA ASP A 26 -3.88 -6.54 -13.13
C ASP A 26 -2.82 -6.30 -12.06
N PHE A 27 -3.14 -5.46 -11.06
CA PHE A 27 -2.31 -5.28 -9.87
C PHE A 27 -2.12 -6.61 -9.13
N GLN A 28 -3.20 -7.34 -8.83
CA GLN A 28 -3.11 -8.63 -8.14
C GLN A 28 -2.28 -9.65 -8.93
N HIS A 29 -2.45 -9.68 -10.26
CA HIS A 29 -1.64 -10.53 -11.12
C HIS A 29 -0.16 -10.12 -11.11
N SER A 30 0.13 -8.82 -11.15
CA SER A 30 1.50 -8.28 -11.07
C SER A 30 2.17 -8.59 -9.74
N ILE A 31 1.43 -8.54 -8.62
CA ILE A 31 1.93 -8.94 -7.31
C ILE A 31 2.24 -10.44 -7.29
N ARG A 32 1.33 -11.29 -7.78
CA ARG A 32 1.55 -12.74 -7.87
C ARG A 32 2.80 -13.09 -8.68
N ASN A 33 3.07 -12.38 -9.78
CA ASN A 33 4.26 -12.63 -10.60
C ASN A 33 5.55 -12.07 -9.98
N ALA A 34 5.45 -11.04 -9.13
CA ALA A 34 6.61 -10.38 -8.54
C ALA A 34 7.02 -10.94 -7.18
N VAL A 35 6.11 -11.65 -6.51
CA VAL A 35 6.31 -12.27 -5.20
C VAL A 35 6.60 -13.75 -5.44
N PRO A 36 7.78 -14.25 -5.07
CA PRO A 36 8.09 -15.68 -5.20
C PRO A 36 7.14 -16.55 -4.36
N ASP A 37 6.97 -17.82 -4.73
CA ASP A 37 5.99 -18.73 -4.10
C ASP A 37 6.23 -18.94 -2.59
N ASP A 38 7.47 -18.80 -2.11
CA ASP A 38 7.88 -18.90 -0.71
C ASP A 38 7.68 -17.60 0.10
N PHE A 39 7.17 -16.54 -0.55
CA PHE A 39 6.97 -15.24 0.08
C PHE A 39 5.49 -14.88 0.22
N SER A 40 5.19 -14.17 1.30
CA SER A 40 3.90 -13.54 1.53
C SER A 40 3.94 -12.04 1.22
N PHE A 41 2.85 -11.51 0.68
CA PHE A 41 2.64 -10.08 0.47
C PHE A 41 1.51 -9.57 1.36
N LYS A 42 1.75 -8.46 2.07
CA LYS A 42 0.74 -7.76 2.85
C LYS A 42 0.77 -6.28 2.48
N GLY A 43 -0.39 -5.73 2.14
CA GLY A 43 -0.55 -4.34 1.73
C GLY A 43 -1.67 -3.65 2.50
N PHE A 44 -1.47 -2.38 2.85
CA PHE A 44 -2.42 -1.55 3.57
C PHE A 44 -2.57 -0.19 2.87
N PRO A 45 -3.62 0.01 2.05
CA PRO A 45 -3.95 1.30 1.46
C PRO A 45 -4.80 2.14 2.42
N ILE A 46 -4.54 3.45 2.46
CA ILE A 46 -5.33 4.45 3.18
C ILE A 46 -5.39 5.74 2.38
N GLN A 47 -6.48 6.49 2.51
CA GLN A 47 -6.67 7.80 1.88
C GLN A 47 -6.75 8.89 2.96
N PHE A 48 -6.12 10.02 2.70
CA PHE A 48 -6.18 11.24 3.50
C PHE A 48 -6.68 12.43 2.68
N CYS A 49 -7.23 13.43 3.34
CA CYS A 49 -7.71 14.68 2.72
C CYS A 49 -6.81 15.90 3.01
N HIS A 50 -5.58 15.66 3.46
CA HIS A 50 -4.59 16.69 3.78
C HIS A 50 -3.20 16.28 3.28
N LEU A 51 -2.24 17.21 3.23
CA LEU A 51 -0.86 16.95 2.79
C LEU A 51 0.15 16.78 3.96
N SER A 52 -0.31 16.78 5.20
CA SER A 52 0.56 16.67 6.38
C SER A 52 1.11 15.24 6.56
N ALA A 53 2.31 14.98 6.06
CA ALA A 53 2.98 13.68 6.19
C ALA A 53 3.19 13.20 7.65
N PRO A 54 3.55 14.06 8.63
CA PRO A 54 3.68 13.62 10.03
C PRO A 54 2.36 13.09 10.60
N ARG A 55 1.24 13.77 10.29
CA ARG A 55 -0.10 13.32 10.69
C ARG A 55 -0.48 12.00 10.04
N MET A 56 -0.18 11.84 8.74
CA MET A 56 -0.41 10.58 8.04
C MET A 56 0.37 9.42 8.67
N LEU A 57 1.63 9.66 9.04
CA LEU A 57 2.46 8.64 9.68
C LEU A 57 1.91 8.25 11.05
N GLU A 58 1.48 9.23 11.85
CA GLU A 58 0.83 8.97 13.13
C GLU A 58 -0.45 8.12 12.97
N ASP A 59 -1.30 8.47 12.01
CA ASP A 59 -2.53 7.71 11.71
C ASP A 59 -2.21 6.29 11.21
N LEU A 60 -1.18 6.13 10.38
CA LEU A 60 -0.69 4.82 9.93
C LEU A 60 -0.19 3.98 11.10
N LEU A 61 0.59 4.55 12.03
CA LEU A 61 1.10 3.80 13.18
C LEU A 61 0.02 3.45 14.20
N ARG A 62 -1.09 4.21 14.24
CA ARG A 62 -2.28 3.89 15.05
C ARG A 62 -3.11 2.77 14.43
N ALA A 63 -3.09 2.61 13.11
CA ALA A 63 -3.81 1.55 12.43
C ALA A 63 -3.10 0.20 12.63
N LYS A 64 -3.76 -0.74 13.32
CA LYS A 64 -3.20 -2.07 13.65
C LYS A 64 -2.56 -2.78 12.44
N ALA A 65 -3.22 -2.77 11.29
CA ALA A 65 -2.72 -3.43 10.08
C ALA A 65 -1.42 -2.80 9.54
N ALA A 66 -1.29 -1.47 9.61
CA ALA A 66 -0.07 -0.77 9.22
C ALA A 66 1.03 -0.92 10.27
N ALA A 67 0.68 -0.87 11.57
CA ALA A 67 1.60 -1.14 12.66
C ALA A 67 2.17 -2.56 12.60
N GLU A 68 1.37 -3.57 12.24
CA GLU A 68 1.82 -4.94 11.99
C GLU A 68 2.82 -5.03 10.83
N ILE A 69 2.60 -4.27 9.76
CA ILE A 69 3.55 -4.19 8.64
C ILE A 69 4.85 -3.57 9.12
N VAL A 70 4.81 -2.42 9.82
CA VAL A 70 6.02 -1.72 10.28
C VAL A 70 6.79 -2.52 11.35
N SER A 71 6.07 -3.19 12.24
CA SER A 71 6.64 -3.97 13.36
C SER A 71 7.11 -5.35 12.95
N LEU A 72 7.07 -5.69 11.65
CA LEU A 72 7.48 -6.99 11.15
C LEU A 72 9.02 -7.11 11.24
N GLN A 73 9.50 -7.51 12.41
CA GLN A 73 10.91 -7.69 12.74
C GLN A 73 11.08 -8.99 13.54
N GLY A 74 11.96 -9.89 13.07
CA GLY A 74 12.30 -11.15 13.73
C GLY A 74 11.52 -12.37 13.21
N GLY A 75 12.21 -13.50 13.02
CA GLY A 75 11.63 -14.77 12.54
C GLY A 75 11.41 -14.86 11.03
N VAL A 76 12.06 -14.00 10.24
CA VAL A 76 11.83 -13.84 8.80
C VAL A 76 13.18 -13.58 8.13
N ASP A 77 13.58 -14.40 7.16
CA ASP A 77 14.93 -14.34 6.55
C ASP A 77 15.07 -13.12 5.64
N ARG A 78 14.05 -12.89 4.81
CA ARG A 78 14.04 -11.82 3.81
C ARG A 78 12.78 -11.01 3.92
N VAL A 79 12.94 -9.72 4.22
CA VAL A 79 11.83 -8.76 4.30
C VAL A 79 12.12 -7.58 3.38
N ARG A 80 11.15 -7.19 2.56
CA ARG A 80 11.21 -6.03 1.68
C ARG A 80 9.99 -5.16 1.91
N PHE A 81 10.22 -4.01 2.52
CA PHE A 81 9.20 -2.97 2.67
C PHE A 81 9.05 -2.14 1.41
N ALA A 82 7.85 -1.64 1.17
CA ALA A 82 7.57 -0.64 0.17
C ALA A 82 6.52 0.34 0.68
N VAL A 83 6.68 1.59 0.30
CA VAL A 83 5.67 2.63 0.46
C VAL A 83 5.45 3.27 -0.90
N ARG A 84 4.20 3.60 -1.20
CA ARG A 84 3.84 4.41 -2.36
C ARG A 84 2.77 5.40 -1.96
N SER A 85 2.88 6.62 -2.49
CA SER A 85 1.84 7.63 -2.38
C SER A 85 1.37 8.07 -3.77
N HIS A 86 0.11 8.48 -3.85
CA HIS A 86 -0.51 9.06 -5.03
C HIS A 86 -1.39 10.23 -4.58
N VAL A 87 -1.05 11.43 -5.05
CA VAL A 87 -1.76 12.66 -4.70
C VAL A 87 -2.61 13.08 -5.89
N VAL A 88 -3.91 13.18 -5.66
CA VAL A 88 -4.87 13.69 -6.63
C VAL A 88 -5.37 15.03 -6.12
N VAL A 89 -5.23 16.05 -6.94
CA VAL A 89 -5.60 17.43 -6.59
C VAL A 89 -6.92 17.76 -7.26
N TYR A 90 -7.83 18.31 -6.47
CA TYR A 90 -9.13 18.79 -6.92
C TYR A 90 -9.17 20.33 -6.84
N PRO A 91 -10.17 20.96 -7.48
CA PRO A 91 -10.44 22.38 -7.27
C PRO A 91 -10.63 22.74 -5.80
N GLU A 92 -10.61 24.05 -5.49
CA GLU A 92 -10.90 24.57 -4.15
C GLU A 92 -9.92 24.10 -3.04
N ARG A 93 -8.70 23.72 -3.42
CA ARG A 93 -7.64 23.22 -2.49
C ARG A 93 -8.02 21.91 -1.80
N VAL A 94 -8.89 21.11 -2.42
CA VAL A 94 -9.19 19.75 -1.97
C VAL A 94 -8.16 18.79 -2.58
N CYS A 95 -7.73 17.79 -1.82
CA CYS A 95 -6.86 16.74 -2.34
C CYS A 95 -7.25 15.38 -1.74
N ALA A 96 -7.01 14.33 -2.51
CA ALA A 96 -7.00 12.96 -2.04
C ALA A 96 -5.55 12.46 -2.06
N VAL A 97 -5.01 12.13 -0.90
CA VAL A 97 -3.68 11.56 -0.76
C VAL A 97 -3.81 10.09 -0.41
N TRP A 98 -3.54 9.24 -1.38
CA TRP A 98 -3.45 7.81 -1.16
C TRP A 98 -2.06 7.44 -0.70
N VAL A 99 -1.96 6.60 0.33
CA VAL A 99 -0.73 5.99 0.80
C VAL A 99 -0.95 4.49 0.92
N MET A 100 -0.03 3.70 0.40
CA MET A 100 -0.02 2.26 0.56
C MET A 100 1.30 1.83 1.18
N LEU A 101 1.21 1.20 2.35
CA LEU A 101 2.31 0.45 2.96
C LEU A 101 2.23 -0.99 2.47
N ALA A 102 3.35 -1.58 2.13
CA ALA A 102 3.43 -2.97 1.75
C ALA A 102 4.70 -3.63 2.27
N VAL A 103 4.62 -4.94 2.48
CA VAL A 103 5.75 -5.78 2.84
C VAL A 103 5.66 -7.09 2.07
N VAL A 104 6.81 -7.51 1.55
CA VAL A 104 7.04 -8.86 1.02
C VAL A 104 8.00 -9.56 1.95
N TYR A 105 7.65 -10.75 2.43
CA TYR A 105 8.47 -11.46 3.40
C TYR A 105 8.44 -12.99 3.25
N ALA A 106 9.58 -13.64 3.43
CA ALA A 106 9.71 -15.10 3.41
C ALA A 106 9.57 -15.67 4.81
N ARG A 107 8.60 -16.55 5.04
CA ARG A 107 8.42 -17.20 6.34
C ARG A 107 9.61 -18.15 6.58
N LEU A 108 10.24 -18.10 7.76
CA LEU A 108 11.18 -19.17 8.11
C LEU A 108 10.39 -20.49 8.20
N GLU A 109 10.87 -21.51 7.50
CA GLU A 109 10.52 -22.89 7.83
C GLU A 109 11.26 -23.23 9.14
N ASP A 110 10.53 -23.74 10.14
CA ASP A 110 11.07 -24.22 11.42
C ASP A 110 11.95 -25.47 11.25
#